data_AF-A0A967D5J4-F1
#
_entry.id   AF-A0A967D5J4-F1
#
_cell.length_a   1.000
_cell.length_b   1.000
_cell.length_c   1.000
_cell.angle_alpha   90.00
_cell.angle_beta   90.00
_cell.angle_gamma   90.00
#
_symmetry.space_group_name_H-M   'P 1'
#
loop_
_entity.id
_entity.type
_entity.pdbx_description
1 polymer ?
#
loop_
_entity_poly.entity_id
_entity_poly.type
_entity_poly.pdbx_seq_one_letter_code
_entity_poly.pdbx_strand_id
1 'polypeptide(L)' 'MKDYRDVLIRPVVSEKSYGLLEENVYTFVVAPSASKPEI' A
#
# COMPACT_ATOMS: atom_id res chain seq x y z
N MET A 1 10.81 9.63 15.46
CA MET A 1 10.58 9.51 14.02
C MET A 1 9.70 8.28 13.81
N LYS A 2 8.62 8.37 13.04
CA LYS A 2 7.72 7.22 12.76
C LYS A 2 8.38 6.34 11.70
N ASP A 3 8.39 5.02 11.85
CA ASP A 3 9.00 4.12 10.85
C ASP A 3 7.99 3.89 9.70
N TYR A 4 8.46 3.79 8.46
CA TYR A 4 7.60 3.50 7.32
C TYR A 4 6.91 2.13 7.44
N ARG A 5 7.52 1.18 8.16
CA ARG A 5 6.95 -0.14 8.46
C ARG A 5 5.76 -0.06 9.42
N ASP A 6 5.59 1.05 10.14
CA ASP A 6 4.39 1.31 10.94
C ASP A 6 3.19 1.73 10.05
N VAL A 7 3.45 2.15 8.81
CA VAL A 7 2.44 2.62 7.84
C VAL A 7 2.14 1.54 6.80
N LEU A 8 3.15 0.96 6.15
CA LEU A 8 3.02 -0.05 5.11
C LEU A 8 3.04 -1.47 5.72
N ILE A 9 1.87 -2.09 5.85
CA ILE A 9 1.73 -3.38 6.54
C ILE A 9 2.13 -4.55 5.64
N ARG A 10 1.54 -4.64 4.44
CA ARG A 10 1.82 -5.70 3.44
C ARG A 10 1.27 -5.35 2.06
N PRO A 11 1.82 -5.92 0.97
CA PRO A 11 1.20 -5.82 -0.35
C PRO A 11 -0.13 -6.58 -0.39
N VAL A 12 -1.03 -6.13 -1.27
CA VAL A 12 -2.21 -6.89 -1.67
C VAL A 12 -1.86 -7.73 -2.88
N VAL A 13 -2.10 -9.04 -2.80
CA VAL A 13 -1.89 -9.99 -3.90
C VAL A 13 -3.24 -10.57 -4.31
N SER A 14 -3.66 -10.28 -5.53
CA SER A 14 -4.93 -10.67 -6.13
C SER A 14 -4.82 -10.53 -7.65
N GLU A 15 -5.68 -11.18 -8.42
CA GLU A 15 -5.76 -10.98 -9.88
C GLU A 15 -5.90 -9.50 -10.24
N LYS A 16 -6.75 -8.77 -9.50
CA LYS A 16 -6.94 -7.32 -9.69
C LYS A 16 -5.66 -6.51 -9.46
N SER A 17 -4.93 -6.80 -8.38
CA SER A 17 -3.69 -6.06 -8.08
C SER A 17 -2.63 -6.33 -9.13
N TYR A 18 -2.56 -7.53 -9.71
CA TYR A 18 -1.67 -7.83 -10.83
C TYR A 18 -2.07 -7.07 -12.10
N GLY A 19 -3.36 -7.01 -12.45
CA GLY A 19 -3.83 -6.25 -13.62
C GLY A 19 -3.48 -4.76 -13.54
N LEU A 20 -3.56 -4.17 -12.34
CA LEU A 20 -3.22 -2.78 -12.10
C LEU A 20 -1.70 -2.47 -12.18
N LEU A 21 -0.83 -3.47 -12.13
CA LEU A 21 0.62 -3.25 -12.28
C LEU A 21 1.01 -2.76 -13.67
N GLU A 22 0.28 -3.17 -14.71
CA GLU A 22 0.50 -2.68 -16.09
C GLU A 22 0.23 -1.18 -16.21
N GLU A 23 -0.63 -0.65 -15.34
CA GLU A 23 -0.96 0.77 -15.21
C GLU A 23 -0.05 1.51 -14.20
N ASN A 24 1.03 0.88 -13.71
CA ASN A 24 1.90 1.38 -12.64
C ASN A 24 1.18 1.67 -11.31
N VAL A 25 0.09 0.96 -11.03
CA VAL A 25 -0.68 1.11 -9.78
C VAL A 25 -0.33 -0.02 -8.82
N TYR A 26 0.19 0.33 -7.64
CA TYR A 26 0.60 -0.62 -6.60
C TYR A 26 -0.36 -0.56 -5.41
N THR A 27 -0.71 -1.72 -4.85
CA THR A 27 -1.72 -1.83 -3.80
C THR A 27 -1.16 -2.43 -2.51
N PHE A 28 -1.39 -1.74 -1.39
CA PHE A 28 -0.94 -2.14 -0.05
C PHE A 28 -2.07 -2.08 0.96
N VAL A 29 -2.00 -2.95 1.97
CA VAL A 29 -2.71 -2.76 3.23
C VAL A 29 -1.87 -1.80 4.08
N VAL A 30 -2.49 -0.72 4.55
CA VAL A 30 -1.85 0.32 5.36
C VAL A 30 -2.53 0.43 6.72
N ALA A 31 -1.85 1.06 7.68
CA ALA A 31 -2.45 1.35 8.98
C ALA A 31 -3.71 2.23 8.81
N PRO A 32 -4.86 1.90 9.43
CA PRO A 32 -6.10 2.68 9.29
C PRO A 32 -5.98 4.14 9.75
N SER A 33 -5.02 4.44 10.63
CA SER A 33 -4.73 5.78 11.11
C SER A 33 -3.79 6.58 10.19
N ALA A 34 -3.25 5.97 9.13
CA ALA A 34 -2.35 6.65 8.21
C ALA A 34 -3.13 7.58 7.27
N SER A 35 -2.69 8.83 7.22
CA SER A 35 -3.17 9.83 6.28
C SER A 35 -2.49 9.69 4.93
N LYS A 36 -3.12 10.20 3.87
CA LYS A 36 -2.57 10.09 2.51
C LYS A 36 -1.18 10.73 2.33
N PRO A 37 -0.82 11.86 3.00
CA PRO A 37 0.55 12.37 2.95
C PRO A 37 1.59 11.49 3.66
N GLU A 38 1.19 10.54 4.52
CA GLU A 38 2.11 9.58 5.16
C GLU A 38 2.38 8.33 4.31
N ILE A 39 1.62 8.12 3.22
CA ILE A 39 1.67 6.97 2.31
C ILE A 39 2.34 7.37 1.00
#